data_AF-A0A1Y2WKZ0-F1
#
_entry.id   AF-A0A1Y2WKZ0-F1
#
_cell.length_a   1.000
_cell.length_b   1.000
_cell.length_c   1.000
_cell.angle_alpha   90.00
_cell.angle_beta   90.00
_cell.angle_gamma   90.00
#
_symmetry.space_group_name_H-M   'P 1'
#
loop_
_entity.id
_entity.type
_entity.pdbx_description
1 polymer ?
#
loop_
_entity_poly.entity_id
_entity_poly.type
_entity_poly.pdbx_seq_one_letter_code
_entity_poly.pdbx_strand_id
1 'polypeptide(L)'
;MQKMIGSRMAEETEAKHDLFSHVAHALNADTESGGLQDSELWAEANLFLTAAGDTIKTALSATFFYLSRNETAYRKLADEIRSTFQSEDKINGSGIAGCQYLRACIDEALRMSPPAPGILWREQALGTDGQPFVVDGHVIPRGIIVGVNIYSLHHNEEYFPDSFTYRPERWLEVSDPEARRRMREAFMPFSVGPRGCAGKSMAYLETGLVIAKAMWYFDFEIAPRGLGNIGTGHAGLGPGREREQEFQLYDVFSAMHDGPYLTFKPRGDH
;
A
#
# COMPACT_ATOMS: atom_id res chain seq x y z
N MET A 1 2.66 -13.55 20.29
CA MET A 1 3.04 -14.22 19.02
C MET A 1 3.61 -15.62 19.24
N GLN A 2 4.67 -15.84 20.04
CA GLN A 2 5.23 -17.19 20.29
C GLN A 2 4.19 -18.20 20.77
N LYS A 3 3.33 -17.84 21.73
CA LYS A 3 2.24 -18.71 22.20
C LYS A 3 1.25 -19.06 21.09
N MET A 4 0.94 -18.13 20.18
CA MET A 4 0.04 -18.35 19.05
C MET A 4 0.64 -19.34 18.04
N ILE A 5 1.91 -19.15 17.69
CA ILE A 5 2.65 -20.06 16.79
C ILE A 5 2.73 -21.45 17.42
N GLY A 6 3.17 -21.54 18.68
CA GLY A 6 3.27 -22.82 19.39
C GLY A 6 1.93 -23.55 19.51
N SER A 7 0.83 -22.84 19.77
CA SER A 7 -0.50 -23.45 19.78
C SER A 7 -0.94 -23.94 18.41
N ARG A 8 -0.68 -23.19 17.33
CA ARG A 8 -1.04 -23.60 15.96
C ARG A 8 -0.19 -24.77 15.45
N MET A 9 1.10 -24.79 15.78
CA MET A 9 2.03 -25.87 15.42
C MET A 9 1.80 -27.17 16.21
N ALA A 10 1.07 -27.11 17.32
CA ALA A 10 0.63 -28.29 18.08
C ALA A 10 -0.64 -28.94 17.50
N GLU A 11 -1.36 -28.25 16.61
CA GLU A 11 -2.49 -28.83 15.86
C GLU A 11 -1.95 -29.70 14.70
N GLU A 12 -2.78 -30.60 14.16
CA GLU A 12 -2.42 -31.30 12.92
C GLU A 12 -2.16 -30.31 11.79
N THR A 13 -1.22 -30.63 10.90
CA THR A 13 -0.78 -29.75 9.80
C THR A 13 -1.96 -29.22 8.98
N GLU A 14 -2.87 -30.12 8.60
CA GLU A 14 -4.06 -29.85 7.78
C GLU A 14 -5.30 -29.46 8.60
N ALA A 15 -5.19 -29.26 9.91
CA ALA A 15 -6.33 -28.88 10.74
C ALA A 15 -6.99 -27.57 10.28
N LYS A 16 -6.20 -26.67 9.67
CA LYS A 16 -6.64 -25.42 9.05
C LYS A 16 -5.86 -25.18 7.77
N HIS A 17 -6.56 -24.81 6.70
CA HIS A 17 -5.91 -24.38 5.46
C HIS A 17 -5.52 -22.90 5.59
N ASP A 18 -4.35 -22.64 6.17
CA ASP A 18 -3.83 -21.31 6.46
C ASP A 18 -2.34 -21.20 6.10
N LEU A 19 -1.72 -20.04 6.34
CA LEU A 19 -0.27 -19.88 6.11
C LEU A 19 0.54 -20.90 6.92
N PHE A 20 0.09 -21.27 8.12
CA PHE A 20 0.79 -22.18 9.00
C PHE A 20 0.75 -23.63 8.52
N SER A 21 -0.26 -24.06 7.78
CA SER A 21 -0.22 -25.39 7.14
C SER A 21 0.88 -25.46 6.08
N HIS A 22 1.02 -24.44 5.24
CA HIS A 22 2.12 -24.35 4.26
C HIS A 22 3.49 -24.28 4.92
N VAL A 23 3.61 -23.49 5.99
CA VAL A 23 4.84 -23.38 6.78
C VAL A 23 5.21 -24.71 7.44
N ALA A 24 4.24 -25.42 8.02
CA ALA A 24 4.45 -26.74 8.63
C ALA A 24 4.92 -27.78 7.61
N HIS A 25 4.41 -27.76 6.37
CA HIS A 25 4.97 -28.58 5.28
C HIS A 25 6.42 -28.23 4.95
N ALA A 26 6.74 -26.93 4.92
CA ALA A 26 8.09 -26.46 4.64
C ALA A 26 9.10 -26.78 5.76
N LEU A 27 8.67 -26.86 7.02
CA LEU A 27 9.50 -27.32 8.15
C LEU A 27 9.82 -28.82 8.06
N ASN A 28 8.89 -29.61 7.52
CA ASN A 28 9.05 -31.06 7.36
C ASN A 28 9.86 -31.44 6.12
N ALA A 29 10.23 -30.48 5.27
CA ALA A 29 11.12 -30.69 4.12
C ALA A 29 12.58 -30.64 4.57
N ASP A 30 13.45 -31.42 3.91
CA ASP A 30 14.89 -31.40 4.20
C ASP A 30 15.46 -29.98 4.00
N THR A 31 16.31 -29.53 4.92
CA THR A 31 16.94 -28.20 4.85
C THR A 31 17.85 -28.06 3.62
N GLU A 32 18.48 -29.15 3.16
CA GLU A 32 19.23 -29.19 1.88
C GLU A 32 18.33 -28.99 0.65
N SER A 33 17.02 -29.25 0.78
CA SER A 33 15.99 -28.97 -0.22
C SER A 33 15.23 -27.65 -0.01
N GLY A 34 15.70 -26.79 0.91
CA GLY A 34 15.10 -25.49 1.20
C GLY A 34 14.03 -25.50 2.29
N GLY A 35 14.05 -26.48 3.20
CA GLY A 35 13.19 -26.50 4.38
C GLY A 35 13.46 -25.36 5.36
N LEU A 36 12.42 -24.92 6.07
CA LEU A 36 12.50 -23.88 7.12
C LEU A 36 12.98 -24.48 8.45
N GLN A 37 13.64 -23.69 9.28
CA GLN A 37 13.93 -24.05 10.67
C GLN A 37 12.87 -23.45 11.62
N ASP A 38 12.57 -24.16 12.71
CA ASP A 38 11.66 -23.66 13.76
C ASP A 38 12.08 -22.30 14.33
N SER A 39 13.40 -22.05 14.39
CA SER A 39 13.99 -20.78 14.84
C SER A 39 13.65 -19.60 13.92
N GLU A 40 13.41 -19.86 12.63
CA GLU A 40 13.11 -18.85 11.61
C GLU A 40 11.64 -18.45 11.63
N LEU A 41 10.74 -19.34 12.04
CA LEU A 41 9.29 -19.09 12.08
C LEU A 41 8.91 -17.84 12.85
N TRP A 42 9.57 -17.64 14.00
CA TRP A 42 9.28 -16.48 14.83
C TRP A 42 9.70 -15.19 14.14
N ALA A 43 10.87 -15.17 13.48
CA ALA A 43 11.36 -14.02 12.75
C ALA A 43 10.48 -13.69 11.54
N GLU A 44 10.10 -14.70 10.76
CA GLU A 44 9.23 -14.56 9.59
C GLU A 44 7.82 -14.10 9.97
N ALA A 45 7.22 -14.68 11.01
CA ALA A 45 5.91 -14.25 11.49
C ALA A 45 5.91 -12.79 11.97
N ASN A 46 7.00 -12.35 12.61
CA ASN A 46 7.14 -10.98 13.08
C ASN A 46 7.34 -9.99 11.91
N LEU A 47 8.10 -10.40 10.89
CA LEU A 47 8.25 -9.67 9.64
C LEU A 47 6.90 -9.50 8.94
N PHE A 48 6.13 -10.58 8.74
CA PHE A 48 4.84 -10.52 8.06
C PHE A 48 3.82 -9.68 8.81
N LEU A 49 3.71 -9.82 10.14
CA LEU A 49 2.73 -9.04 10.90
C LEU A 49 3.03 -7.55 10.85
N THR A 50 4.30 -7.18 11.02
CA THR A 50 4.72 -5.77 11.00
C THR A 50 4.57 -5.19 9.59
N ALA A 51 5.04 -5.90 8.57
CA ALA A 51 4.96 -5.47 7.18
C ALA A 51 3.50 -5.32 6.70
N ALA A 52 2.60 -6.23 7.07
CA ALA A 52 1.18 -6.15 6.70
C ALA A 52 0.39 -5.15 7.56
N GLY A 53 0.75 -4.96 8.83
CA GLY A 53 0.02 -4.05 9.73
C GLY A 53 0.21 -2.57 9.37
N ASP A 54 1.45 -2.08 9.43
CA ASP A 54 1.72 -0.65 9.32
C ASP A 54 1.50 -0.11 7.89
N THR A 55 1.78 -0.94 6.87
CA THR A 55 1.62 -0.51 5.49
C THR A 55 0.15 -0.39 5.08
N ILE A 56 -0.69 -1.34 5.49
CA ILE A 56 -2.14 -1.33 5.21
C ILE A 56 -2.82 -0.22 6.01
N LYS A 57 -2.41 0.00 7.27
CA LYS A 57 -2.87 1.15 8.06
C LYS A 57 -2.67 2.46 7.30
N THR A 58 -1.47 2.66 6.75
CA THR A 58 -1.13 3.88 6.01
C THR A 58 -1.94 3.98 4.72
N ALA A 59 -2.05 2.90 3.94
CA ALA A 59 -2.81 2.88 2.69
C ALA A 59 -4.29 3.21 2.90
N LEU A 60 -4.92 2.60 3.92
CA LEU A 60 -6.31 2.89 4.29
C LEU A 60 -6.46 4.34 4.74
N SER A 61 -5.59 4.80 5.64
CA SER A 61 -5.62 6.16 6.20
C SER A 61 -5.51 7.22 5.10
N ALA A 62 -4.55 7.05 4.18
CA ALA A 62 -4.40 7.93 3.03
C ALA A 62 -5.64 7.92 2.13
N THR A 63 -6.17 6.74 1.80
CA THR A 63 -7.33 6.63 0.91
C THR A 63 -8.56 7.32 1.53
N PHE A 64 -8.84 7.07 2.79
CA PHE A 64 -9.93 7.74 3.52
C PHE A 64 -9.71 9.25 3.66
N PHE A 65 -8.47 9.69 3.94
CA PHE A 65 -8.12 11.12 4.00
C PHE A 65 -8.48 11.81 2.68
N TYR A 66 -8.02 11.29 1.56
CA TYR A 66 -8.23 11.92 0.26
C TYR A 66 -9.68 11.85 -0.21
N LEU A 67 -10.37 10.73 -0.01
CA LEU A 67 -11.79 10.61 -0.33
C LEU A 67 -12.65 11.58 0.48
N SER A 68 -12.36 11.77 1.78
CA SER A 68 -13.11 12.71 2.63
C SER A 68 -12.99 14.18 2.21
N ARG A 69 -11.99 14.50 1.38
CA ARG A 69 -11.68 15.84 0.87
C ARG A 69 -11.94 16.01 -0.63
N ASN A 70 -12.39 14.95 -1.29
CA ASN A 70 -12.70 14.96 -2.71
C ASN A 70 -14.10 14.38 -2.92
N GLU A 71 -15.11 15.25 -2.86
CA GLU A 71 -16.52 14.88 -2.98
C GLU A 71 -16.84 14.18 -4.31
N THR A 72 -16.19 14.59 -5.40
CA THR A 72 -16.37 13.96 -6.72
C THR A 72 -15.88 12.52 -6.71
N ALA A 73 -14.66 12.28 -6.21
CA ALA A 73 -14.12 10.93 -6.13
C ALA A 73 -14.90 10.06 -5.14
N TYR A 74 -15.29 10.63 -3.99
CA TYR A 74 -16.15 9.95 -3.02
C TYR A 74 -17.44 9.45 -3.65
N ARG A 75 -18.18 10.33 -4.36
CA ARG A 75 -19.44 9.98 -5.01
C ARG A 75 -19.26 8.90 -6.07
N LYS A 76 -18.28 9.05 -6.96
CA LYS A 76 -17.98 8.04 -7.99
C LYS A 76 -17.68 6.67 -7.39
N LEU A 77 -16.88 6.63 -6.32
CA LEU A 77 -16.57 5.38 -5.63
C LEU A 77 -17.79 4.80 -4.91
N ALA A 78 -18.56 5.63 -4.22
CA ALA A 78 -19.79 5.22 -3.55
C ALA A 78 -20.77 4.59 -4.56
N ASP A 79 -20.97 5.26 -5.69
CA ASP A 79 -21.85 4.79 -6.77
C ASP A 79 -21.35 3.48 -7.37
N GLU A 80 -20.05 3.34 -7.65
CA GLU A 80 -19.46 2.08 -8.14
C GLU A 80 -19.74 0.93 -7.18
N ILE A 81 -19.40 1.07 -5.90
CA ILE A 81 -19.57 0.01 -4.91
C ILE A 81 -21.05 -0.34 -4.72
N ARG A 82 -21.90 0.68 -4.53
CA ARG A 82 -23.32 0.48 -4.20
C ARG A 82 -24.15 -0.01 -5.38
N SER A 83 -23.69 0.18 -6.62
CA SER A 83 -24.34 -0.38 -7.82
C SER A 83 -23.77 -1.75 -8.22
N THR A 84 -22.53 -2.06 -7.85
CA THR A 84 -21.89 -3.34 -8.19
C THR A 84 -22.38 -4.50 -7.32
N PHE A 85 -22.57 -4.26 -6.03
CA PHE A 85 -22.93 -5.31 -5.07
C PHE A 85 -24.41 -5.27 -4.71
N GLN A 86 -25.04 -6.45 -4.59
CA GLN A 86 -26.45 -6.57 -4.21
C GLN A 86 -26.64 -6.67 -2.69
N SER A 87 -25.62 -7.15 -1.97
CA SER A 87 -25.64 -7.34 -0.53
C SER A 87 -24.22 -7.42 0.04
N GLU A 88 -24.08 -7.25 1.35
CA GLU A 88 -22.80 -7.24 2.06
C GLU A 88 -21.96 -8.52 1.92
N ASP A 89 -22.62 -9.67 1.81
CA ASP A 89 -22.00 -11.00 1.67
C ASP A 89 -21.42 -11.21 0.27
N LYS A 90 -21.84 -10.41 -0.71
CA LYS A 90 -21.30 -10.42 -2.07
C LYS A 90 -20.04 -9.56 -2.23
N ILE A 91 -19.70 -8.74 -1.23
CA ILE A 91 -18.45 -7.97 -1.22
C ILE A 91 -17.30 -8.92 -0.87
N ASN A 92 -16.69 -9.48 -1.92
CA ASN A 92 -15.59 -10.44 -1.83
C ASN A 92 -14.45 -10.06 -2.80
N GLY A 93 -13.34 -10.80 -2.72
CA GLY A 93 -12.13 -10.50 -3.48
C GLY A 93 -12.32 -10.45 -5.00
N SER A 94 -13.11 -11.37 -5.57
CA SER A 94 -13.35 -11.40 -7.02
C SER A 94 -14.24 -10.25 -7.47
N GLY A 95 -15.23 -9.87 -6.67
CA GLY A 95 -16.10 -8.73 -6.97
C GLY A 95 -15.35 -7.41 -6.95
N ILE A 96 -14.51 -7.15 -5.93
CA ILE A 96 -13.74 -5.91 -5.86
C ILE A 96 -12.65 -5.81 -6.94
N ALA A 97 -12.17 -6.94 -7.47
CA ALA A 97 -11.23 -6.94 -8.59
C ALA A 97 -11.82 -6.33 -9.87
N GLY A 98 -13.15 -6.31 -10.01
CA GLY A 98 -13.87 -5.64 -11.10
C GLY A 98 -14.14 -4.15 -10.87
N CYS A 99 -13.94 -3.63 -9.66
CA CYS A 99 -14.18 -2.22 -9.31
C CYS A 99 -12.97 -1.37 -9.73
N GLN A 100 -13.01 -0.84 -10.95
CA GLN A 100 -11.89 -0.10 -11.54
C GLN A 100 -11.65 1.23 -10.84
N TYR A 101 -12.71 1.92 -10.40
CA TYR A 101 -12.60 3.21 -9.73
C TYR A 101 -12.10 3.06 -8.29
N LEU A 102 -12.50 2.00 -7.58
CA LEU A 102 -11.90 1.58 -6.31
C LEU A 102 -10.39 1.38 -6.47
N ARG A 103 -9.97 0.63 -7.50
CA ARG A 103 -8.55 0.42 -7.75
C ARG A 103 -7.83 1.73 -8.04
N ALA A 104 -8.43 2.62 -8.84
CA ALA A 104 -7.88 3.93 -9.13
C ALA A 104 -7.74 4.83 -7.89
N CYS A 105 -8.70 4.78 -6.95
CA CYS A 105 -8.62 5.50 -5.69
C CYS A 105 -7.47 5.00 -4.81
N ILE A 106 -7.32 3.68 -4.69
CA ILE A 106 -6.22 3.07 -3.93
C ILE A 106 -4.87 3.40 -4.57
N ASP A 107 -4.76 3.26 -5.90
CA ASP A 107 -3.51 3.54 -6.62
C ASP A 107 -3.10 5.02 -6.46
N GLU A 108 -4.06 5.96 -6.55
CA GLU A 108 -3.77 7.38 -6.35
C GLU A 108 -3.37 7.71 -4.90
N ALA A 109 -4.02 7.08 -3.92
CA ALA A 109 -3.66 7.26 -2.52
C ALA A 109 -2.25 6.70 -2.22
N LEU A 110 -1.92 5.52 -2.76
CA LEU A 110 -0.59 4.93 -2.65
C LEU A 110 0.49 5.76 -3.38
N ARG A 111 0.12 6.48 -4.44
CA ARG A 111 1.03 7.39 -5.14
C ARG A 111 1.34 8.61 -4.28
N MET A 112 0.31 9.26 -3.75
CA MET A 112 0.49 10.49 -2.95
C MET A 112 1.07 10.21 -1.57
N SER A 113 0.73 9.07 -0.98
CA SER A 113 1.13 8.71 0.37
C SER A 113 1.60 7.25 0.42
N PRO A 114 2.74 6.95 -0.22
CA PRO A 114 3.28 5.59 -0.25
C PRO A 114 3.65 5.14 1.18
N PRO A 115 3.22 3.93 1.62
CA PRO A 115 3.54 3.43 2.95
C PRO A 115 5.04 3.25 3.22
N ALA A 116 5.86 3.10 2.18
CA ALA A 116 7.32 3.13 2.27
C ALA A 116 7.84 4.31 1.41
N PRO A 117 7.82 5.56 1.94
CA PRO A 117 8.11 6.76 1.15
C PRO A 117 9.61 6.97 0.90
N GLY A 118 10.44 6.39 1.76
CA GLY A 118 11.89 6.54 1.76
C GLY A 118 12.61 5.85 0.60
N ILE A 119 13.94 5.80 0.72
CA ILE A 119 14.82 5.23 -0.29
C ILE A 119 15.01 3.73 -0.03
N LEU A 120 14.73 2.91 -1.03
CA LEU A 120 15.04 1.48 -1.00
C LEU A 120 16.46 1.25 -1.52
N TRP A 121 17.43 1.40 -0.62
CA TRP A 121 18.85 1.26 -0.88
C TRP A 121 19.23 -0.11 -1.48
N ARG A 122 20.12 -0.10 -2.46
CA ARG A 122 20.67 -1.27 -3.16
C ARG A 122 22.16 -1.09 -3.39
N GLU A 123 22.88 -2.20 -3.39
CA GLU A 123 24.28 -2.26 -3.79
C GLU A 123 24.42 -3.29 -4.92
N GLN A 124 25.47 -3.15 -5.73
CA GLN A 124 25.84 -4.16 -6.72
C GLN A 124 25.97 -5.54 -6.07
N ALA A 125 25.34 -6.56 -6.68
CA ALA A 125 25.35 -7.92 -6.16
C ALA A 125 26.77 -8.52 -6.14
N LEU A 126 27.06 -9.33 -5.12
CA LEU A 126 28.30 -10.11 -5.04
C LEU A 126 28.41 -11.07 -6.24
N GLY A 127 29.64 -11.34 -6.69
CA GLY A 127 29.90 -12.25 -7.82
C GLY A 127 29.66 -11.63 -9.21
N THR A 128 29.39 -10.32 -9.28
CA THR A 128 29.34 -9.56 -10.55
C THR A 128 30.66 -8.84 -10.85
N ASP A 129 31.76 -9.33 -10.27
CA ASP A 129 33.13 -8.85 -10.49
C ASP A 129 33.46 -8.79 -11.99
N GLY A 130 33.79 -7.59 -12.48
CA GLY A 130 34.14 -7.34 -13.88
C GLY A 130 33.00 -6.87 -14.79
N GLN A 131 31.76 -6.78 -14.29
CA GLN A 131 30.65 -6.15 -15.02
C GLN A 131 30.41 -4.72 -14.49
N PRO A 132 30.44 -3.68 -15.35
CA PRO A 132 30.18 -2.32 -14.89
C PRO A 132 28.71 -2.17 -14.49
N PHE A 133 28.45 -1.70 -13.26
CA PHE A 133 27.11 -1.26 -12.87
C PHE A 133 26.87 0.14 -13.43
N VAL A 134 26.05 0.25 -14.48
CA VAL A 134 25.80 1.52 -15.19
C VAL A 134 24.38 2.01 -14.92
N VAL A 135 24.25 3.26 -14.49
CA VAL A 135 22.97 3.96 -14.31
C VAL A 135 23.01 5.25 -15.11
N ASP A 136 22.10 5.39 -16.08
CA ASP A 136 22.01 6.57 -16.96
C ASP A 136 23.36 6.98 -17.57
N GLY A 137 24.10 6.00 -18.12
CA GLY A 137 25.43 6.20 -18.71
C GLY A 137 26.59 6.37 -17.72
N HIS A 138 26.32 6.42 -16.41
CA HIS A 138 27.35 6.57 -15.38
C HIS A 138 27.73 5.23 -14.77
N VAL A 139 29.04 4.93 -14.73
CA VAL A 139 29.56 3.75 -14.03
C VAL A 139 29.57 4.04 -12.53
N ILE A 140 28.82 3.23 -11.78
CA ILE A 140 28.73 3.29 -10.32
C ILE A 140 29.84 2.40 -9.74
N PRO A 141 30.77 2.94 -8.93
CA PRO A 141 31.81 2.15 -8.29
C PRO A 141 31.23 1.10 -7.35
N ARG A 142 31.93 -0.02 -7.20
CA ARG A 142 31.58 -1.05 -6.21
C ARG A 142 31.64 -0.50 -4.78
N GLY A 143 30.74 -0.95 -3.92
CA GLY A 143 30.59 -0.42 -2.56
C GLY A 143 29.67 0.79 -2.47
N ILE A 144 29.24 1.37 -3.60
CA ILE A 144 28.29 2.48 -3.60
C ILE A 144 26.87 1.95 -3.51
N ILE A 145 26.16 2.47 -2.52
CA ILE A 145 24.74 2.23 -2.30
C ILE A 145 23.95 3.25 -3.13
N VAL A 146 23.06 2.76 -3.97
CA VAL A 146 22.16 3.58 -4.79
C VAL A 146 20.71 3.34 -4.36
N GLY A 147 19.83 4.28 -4.67
CA GLY A 147 18.42 4.09 -4.44
C GLY A 147 17.59 5.18 -5.11
N VAL A 148 16.30 4.90 -5.25
CA VAL A 148 15.31 5.84 -5.76
C VAL A 148 14.38 6.20 -4.61
N ASN A 149 14.17 7.48 -4.36
CA ASN A 149 13.18 7.94 -3.38
C ASN A 149 11.78 7.82 -4.00
N ILE A 150 10.95 6.94 -3.43
CA ILE A 150 9.63 6.62 -3.98
C ILE A 150 8.72 7.85 -3.93
N TYR A 151 8.68 8.54 -2.80
CA TYR A 151 7.86 9.74 -2.64
C TYR A 151 8.20 10.81 -3.69
N SER A 152 9.49 11.07 -3.92
CA SER A 152 9.94 12.06 -4.91
C SER A 152 9.59 11.65 -6.34
N LEU A 153 9.75 10.36 -6.68
CA LEU A 153 9.37 9.84 -7.99
C LEU A 153 7.85 9.98 -8.23
N HIS A 154 7.04 9.67 -7.22
CA HIS A 154 5.58 9.73 -7.29
C HIS A 154 5.05 11.17 -7.35
N HIS A 155 5.83 12.16 -6.91
CA HIS A 155 5.51 13.59 -6.97
C HIS A 155 6.24 14.32 -8.11
N ASN A 156 6.93 13.61 -9.00
CA ASN A 156 7.57 14.22 -10.16
C ASN A 156 6.54 14.58 -11.24
N GLU A 157 6.39 15.87 -11.52
CA GLU A 157 5.45 16.44 -12.51
C GLU A 157 5.69 15.94 -13.95
N GLU A 158 6.89 15.44 -14.27
CA GLU A 158 7.16 14.83 -15.59
C GLU A 158 6.36 13.54 -15.81
N TYR A 159 6.14 12.77 -14.74
CA TYR A 159 5.41 11.50 -14.79
C TYR A 159 3.97 11.64 -14.30
N PHE A 160 3.72 12.56 -13.37
CA PHE A 160 2.43 12.78 -12.74
C PHE A 160 2.06 14.26 -12.77
N PRO A 161 1.48 14.78 -13.86
CA PRO A 161 1.00 16.15 -13.91
C PRO A 161 -0.03 16.43 -12.79
N ASP A 162 0.08 17.61 -12.17
CA ASP A 162 -0.64 17.98 -10.95
C ASP A 162 -0.33 16.98 -9.83
N SER A 163 0.95 16.77 -9.53
CA SER A 163 1.43 15.62 -8.75
C SER A 163 0.96 15.64 -7.30
N PHE A 164 0.65 16.81 -6.76
CA PHE A 164 0.07 16.96 -5.41
C PHE A 164 -1.47 17.01 -5.39
N THR A 165 -2.14 16.73 -6.52
CA THR A 165 -3.60 16.68 -6.61
C THR A 165 -4.10 15.24 -6.64
N TYR A 166 -4.97 14.88 -5.70
CA TYR A 166 -5.63 13.58 -5.66
C TYR A 166 -6.65 13.46 -6.80
N ARG A 167 -6.28 12.76 -7.87
CA ARG A 167 -7.08 12.57 -9.08
C ARG A 167 -7.09 11.09 -9.52
N PRO A 168 -7.95 10.24 -8.95
CA PRO A 168 -8.08 8.83 -9.36
C PRO A 168 -8.30 8.64 -10.88
N GLU A 169 -8.96 9.59 -11.52
CA GLU A 169 -9.21 9.59 -12.97
C GLU A 169 -7.94 9.48 -13.80
N ARG A 170 -6.77 9.88 -13.27
CA ARG A 170 -5.48 9.72 -13.97
C ARG A 170 -5.14 8.27 -14.30
N TRP A 171 -5.74 7.29 -13.62
CA TRP A 171 -5.50 5.88 -13.90
C TRP A 171 -6.38 5.33 -15.03
N LEU A 172 -7.44 6.06 -15.39
CA LEU A 172 -8.49 5.64 -16.31
C LEU A 172 -8.52 6.47 -17.60
N GLU A 173 -8.23 7.78 -17.50
CA GLU A 173 -8.54 8.76 -18.56
C GLU A 173 -7.30 9.24 -19.36
N VAL A 174 -6.15 8.54 -19.29
CA VAL A 174 -4.95 8.95 -20.05
C VAL A 174 -5.07 8.57 -21.52
N SER A 175 -5.26 9.58 -22.36
CA SER A 175 -5.41 9.44 -23.81
C SER A 175 -4.09 9.15 -24.54
N ASP A 176 -2.97 9.74 -24.10
CA ASP A 176 -1.64 9.49 -24.68
C ASP A 176 -1.06 8.16 -24.17
N PRO A 177 -0.85 7.15 -25.05
CA PRO A 177 -0.27 5.86 -24.66
C PRO A 177 1.13 5.96 -24.05
N GLU A 178 1.95 6.90 -24.51
CA GLU A 178 3.34 7.06 -24.05
C GLU A 178 3.39 7.68 -22.66
N ALA A 179 2.65 8.77 -22.43
CA ALA A 179 2.47 9.32 -21.09
C ALA A 179 1.89 8.29 -20.13
N ARG A 180 0.89 7.51 -20.56
CA ARG A 180 0.30 6.44 -19.74
C ARG A 180 1.34 5.38 -19.36
N ARG A 181 2.21 4.98 -20.30
CA ARG A 181 3.27 4.00 -20.02
C ARG A 181 4.27 4.57 -19.00
N ARG A 182 4.82 5.76 -19.25
CA ARG A 182 5.79 6.40 -18.34
C ARG A 182 5.24 6.57 -16.92
N MET A 183 3.98 7.04 -16.81
CA MET A 183 3.30 7.18 -15.52
C MET A 183 3.18 5.83 -14.78
N ARG A 184 2.80 4.76 -15.50
CA ARG A 184 2.68 3.42 -14.90
C ARG A 184 4.03 2.80 -14.52
N GLU A 185 5.09 3.07 -15.28
CA GLU A 185 6.45 2.63 -14.97
C GLU A 185 7.02 3.37 -13.74
N ALA A 186 6.68 4.66 -13.57
CA ALA A 186 7.06 5.45 -12.39
C ALA A 186 6.26 5.07 -11.12
N PHE A 187 5.10 4.41 -11.28
CA PHE A 187 4.25 4.01 -10.16
C PHE A 187 4.75 2.72 -9.48
N MET A 188 5.63 2.89 -8.49
CA MET A 188 6.26 1.79 -7.75
C MET A 188 5.99 1.75 -6.23
N PRO A 189 4.74 1.83 -5.73
CA PRO A 189 4.47 1.78 -4.28
C PRO A 189 4.81 0.43 -3.63
N PHE A 190 4.96 -0.62 -4.45
CA PHE A 190 5.34 -1.97 -4.03
C PHE A 190 6.77 -2.35 -4.45
N SER A 191 7.60 -1.37 -4.85
CA SER A 191 8.90 -1.62 -5.51
C SER A 191 8.75 -2.48 -6.79
N VAL A 192 9.86 -2.80 -7.44
CA VAL A 192 9.92 -3.62 -8.66
C VAL A 192 11.09 -4.61 -8.62
N GLY A 193 11.09 -5.56 -9.56
CA GLY A 193 12.15 -6.56 -9.71
C GLY A 193 12.16 -7.63 -8.62
N PRO A 194 13.30 -8.32 -8.41
CA PRO A 194 13.42 -9.44 -7.47
C PRO A 194 13.14 -9.09 -6.00
N ARG A 195 13.13 -7.79 -5.67
CA ARG A 195 12.81 -7.26 -4.33
C ARG A 195 11.49 -6.48 -4.31
N GLY A 196 10.61 -6.75 -5.26
CA GLY A 196 9.22 -6.28 -5.22
C GLY A 196 8.48 -6.86 -4.01
N CYS A 197 7.48 -6.14 -3.51
CA CYS A 197 6.69 -6.57 -2.36
C CYS A 197 5.93 -7.87 -2.67
N ALA A 198 6.24 -8.93 -1.92
CA ALA A 198 5.54 -10.21 -2.02
C ALA A 198 4.06 -10.11 -1.61
N GLY A 199 3.72 -9.18 -0.72
CA GLY A 199 2.36 -8.95 -0.22
C GLY A 199 1.47 -8.12 -1.14
N LYS A 200 1.94 -7.69 -2.33
CA LYS A 200 1.20 -6.76 -3.21
C LYS A 200 -0.25 -7.20 -3.47
N SER A 201 -0.46 -8.47 -3.81
CA SER A 201 -1.81 -8.99 -4.10
C SER A 201 -2.71 -8.97 -2.86
N MET A 202 -2.17 -9.35 -1.70
CA MET A 202 -2.91 -9.32 -0.44
C MET A 202 -3.24 -7.89 -0.03
N ALA A 203 -2.30 -6.95 -0.21
CA ALA A 203 -2.50 -5.55 0.13
C ALA A 203 -3.66 -4.91 -0.64
N TYR A 204 -3.76 -5.17 -1.95
CA TYR A 204 -4.91 -4.72 -2.74
C TYR A 204 -6.22 -5.38 -2.31
N LEU A 205 -6.18 -6.67 -1.99
CA LEU A 205 -7.36 -7.41 -1.52
C LEU A 205 -7.87 -6.85 -0.19
N GLU A 206 -7.01 -6.76 0.82
CA GLU A 206 -7.37 -6.27 2.15
C GLU A 206 -7.84 -4.81 2.12
N THR A 207 -7.05 -3.93 1.51
CA THR A 207 -7.37 -2.50 1.40
C THR A 207 -8.68 -2.30 0.64
N GLY A 208 -8.85 -3.00 -0.49
CA GLY A 208 -10.05 -2.92 -1.30
C GLY A 208 -11.29 -3.46 -0.58
N LEU A 209 -11.19 -4.58 0.14
CA LEU A 209 -12.32 -5.14 0.89
C LEU A 209 -12.77 -4.20 2.02
N VAL A 210 -11.82 -3.64 2.77
CA VAL A 210 -12.12 -2.72 3.87
C VAL A 210 -12.79 -1.45 3.34
N ILE A 211 -12.25 -0.85 2.27
CA ILE A 211 -12.83 0.35 1.67
C ILE A 211 -14.21 0.04 1.09
N ALA A 212 -14.37 -1.03 0.30
CA ALA A 212 -15.65 -1.41 -0.29
C ALA A 212 -16.72 -1.64 0.79
N LYS A 213 -16.39 -2.38 1.86
CA LYS A 213 -17.32 -2.57 2.99
C LYS A 213 -17.61 -1.25 3.71
N ALA A 214 -16.61 -0.40 3.94
CA ALA A 214 -16.85 0.91 4.55
C ALA A 214 -17.80 1.78 3.71
N MET A 215 -17.61 1.83 2.38
CA MET A 215 -18.48 2.55 1.44
C MET A 215 -19.90 1.97 1.37
N TRP A 216 -20.03 0.66 1.61
CA TRP A 216 -21.30 -0.05 1.66
C TRP A 216 -22.10 0.29 2.91
N TYR A 217 -21.49 0.18 4.10
CA TYR A 217 -22.19 0.37 5.37
C TYR A 217 -22.31 1.82 5.82
N PHE A 218 -21.37 2.68 5.43
CA PHE A 218 -21.23 4.01 6.00
C PHE A 218 -21.14 5.09 4.93
N ASP A 219 -21.62 6.27 5.31
CA ASP A 219 -21.09 7.51 4.77
C ASP A 219 -20.08 8.09 5.77
N PHE A 220 -19.06 8.80 5.29
CA PHE A 220 -18.07 9.43 6.16
C PHE A 220 -17.72 10.85 5.74
N GLU A 221 -17.38 11.67 6.73
CA GLU A 221 -16.98 13.06 6.57
C GLU A 221 -15.81 13.40 7.50
N ILE A 222 -15.15 14.53 7.22
CA ILE A 222 -14.06 15.06 8.05
C ILE A 222 -14.57 15.30 9.49
N ALA A 223 -13.82 14.87 10.51
CA ALA A 223 -14.22 15.05 11.90
C ALA A 223 -14.36 16.54 12.31
N PRO A 224 -15.34 16.88 13.16
CA PRO A 224 -15.59 18.26 13.54
C PRO A 224 -14.52 18.84 14.49
N ARG A 225 -14.58 20.15 14.71
CA ARG A 225 -13.80 20.89 15.74
C ARG A 225 -12.27 20.73 15.63
N GLY A 226 -11.73 20.92 14.43
CA GLY A 226 -10.28 20.96 14.19
C GLY A 226 -9.59 19.59 14.21
N LEU A 227 -10.21 18.54 14.77
CA LEU A 227 -9.71 17.16 14.69
C LEU A 227 -9.57 16.71 13.23
N GLY A 228 -10.49 17.15 12.38
CA GLY A 228 -10.44 16.92 10.94
C GLY A 228 -9.17 17.44 10.26
N ASN A 229 -8.48 18.41 10.85
CA ASN A 229 -7.24 18.97 10.30
C ASN A 229 -6.00 18.16 10.70
N ILE A 230 -6.11 17.20 11.63
CA ILE A 230 -4.96 16.35 11.98
C ILE A 230 -4.63 15.45 10.78
N GLY A 231 -3.36 15.46 10.39
CA GLY A 231 -2.84 14.77 9.21
C GLY A 231 -2.76 15.64 7.96
N THR A 232 -3.25 16.89 7.97
CA THR A 232 -3.07 17.83 6.86
C THR A 232 -1.75 18.58 6.95
N GLY A 233 -1.24 19.07 5.82
CA GLY A 233 -0.18 20.08 5.85
C GLY A 233 -0.67 21.42 6.39
N HIS A 234 0.25 22.24 6.90
CA HIS A 234 0.00 23.65 7.25
C HIS A 234 1.33 24.42 7.38
N ALA A 235 1.29 25.75 7.27
CA ALA A 235 2.47 26.63 7.25
C ALA A 235 3.43 26.52 8.46
N GLY A 236 3.03 25.81 9.52
CA GLY A 236 3.84 25.60 10.72
C GLY A 236 4.64 24.31 10.77
N LEU A 237 4.46 23.38 9.80
CA LEU A 237 5.14 22.07 9.81
C LEU A 237 6.53 22.08 9.16
N GLY A 238 6.90 23.20 8.54
CA GLY A 238 8.17 23.36 7.84
C GLY A 238 8.08 23.12 6.33
N PRO A 239 9.22 23.28 5.62
CA PRO A 239 9.28 23.29 4.17
C PRO A 239 8.69 22.02 3.52
N GLY A 240 7.79 22.22 2.56
CA GLY A 240 7.16 21.15 1.79
C GLY A 240 6.02 20.43 2.52
N ARG A 241 5.66 20.87 3.72
CA ARG A 241 4.56 20.32 4.55
C ARG A 241 3.41 21.30 4.73
N GLU A 242 3.31 22.31 3.88
CA GLU A 242 2.32 23.38 3.97
C GLU A 242 1.00 23.06 3.27
N ARG A 243 0.95 21.96 2.50
CA ARG A 243 -0.20 21.60 1.66
C ARG A 243 -1.33 20.98 2.49
N GLU A 244 -2.41 21.73 2.71
CA GLU A 244 -3.59 21.26 3.46
C GLU A 244 -4.28 20.05 2.82
N GLN A 245 -4.16 19.89 1.50
CA GLN A 245 -4.77 18.80 0.74
C GLN A 245 -3.88 17.56 0.63
N GLU A 246 -2.71 17.56 1.26
CA GLU A 246 -1.77 16.44 1.25
C GLU A 246 -1.77 15.74 2.60
N PHE A 247 -1.90 14.41 2.58
CA PHE A 247 -1.80 13.60 3.80
C PHE A 247 -0.35 13.49 4.24
N GLN A 248 -0.06 14.02 5.42
CA GLN A 248 1.29 14.16 5.92
C GLN A 248 1.84 12.83 6.44
N LEU A 249 2.92 12.38 5.82
CA LEU A 249 3.70 11.24 6.29
C LEU A 249 4.98 11.70 7.01
N TYR A 250 5.48 10.84 7.89
CA TYR A 250 6.79 10.94 8.50
C TYR A 250 7.59 9.71 8.09
N ASP A 251 8.73 9.95 7.45
CA ASP A 251 9.61 8.88 6.98
C ASP A 251 10.35 8.26 8.16
N VAL A 252 9.78 7.17 8.65
CA VAL A 252 10.49 6.10 9.34
C VAL A 252 10.28 4.86 8.47
N PHE A 253 11.17 3.86 8.52
CA PHE A 253 11.21 2.70 7.59
C PHE A 253 9.87 2.26 6.95
N SER A 254 8.78 2.17 7.73
CA SER A 254 7.39 2.28 7.26
C SER A 254 6.78 3.60 7.74
N ALA A 255 6.10 4.34 6.86
CA ALA A 255 5.58 5.67 7.16
C ALA A 255 4.79 5.72 8.49
N MET A 256 5.04 6.77 9.27
CA MET A 256 4.17 7.18 10.38
C MET A 256 3.28 8.34 9.93
N HIS A 257 2.12 8.45 10.55
CA HIS A 257 1.16 9.53 10.27
C HIS A 257 0.22 9.71 11.47
N ASP A 258 -0.39 10.89 11.57
CA ASP A 258 -1.47 11.19 12.51
C ASP A 258 -2.77 11.34 11.73
N GLY A 259 -3.87 10.81 12.27
CA GLY A 259 -5.16 10.80 11.57
C GLY A 259 -5.17 9.93 10.30
N PRO A 260 -6.11 10.17 9.36
CA PRO A 260 -7.18 11.17 9.45
C PRO A 260 -8.18 10.85 10.57
N TYR A 261 -8.81 11.88 11.12
CA TYR A 261 -9.98 11.71 11.97
C TYR A 261 -11.23 11.97 11.15
N LEU A 262 -12.09 10.95 11.08
CA LEU A 262 -13.34 10.97 10.30
C LEU A 262 -14.52 10.59 11.18
N THR A 263 -15.70 11.09 10.82
CA THR A 263 -16.98 10.67 11.41
C THR A 263 -17.68 9.75 10.45
N PHE A 264 -17.92 8.51 10.88
CA PHE A 264 -18.69 7.52 10.11
C PHE A 264 -20.15 7.52 10.59
N LYS A 265 -21.08 7.53 9.63
CA LYS A 265 -22.53 7.46 9.87
C LYS A 265 -23.07 6.22 9.16
N PRO A 266 -23.78 5.31 9.86
CA PRO A 266 -24.43 4.18 9.21
C PRO A 266 -25.41 4.65 8.14
N ARG A 267 -25.45 3.96 7.00
CA ARG A 267 -26.35 4.23 5.88
C ARG A 267 -27.75 3.65 6.09
N GLY A 268 -28.42 4.02 7.18
CA GLY A 268 -29.77 3.50 7.49
C GLY A 268 -29.85 1.96 7.51
N ASP A 269 -31.06 1.41 7.50
CA ASP A 269 -31.28 -0.03 7.64
C ASP A 269 -30.89 -0.78 6.34
N HIS A 270 -29.68 -1.35 6.35
CA HIS A 270 -29.20 -2.41 5.47
C HIS A 270 -29.04 -3.71 6.26
#